data_AF-A0A803L531-F1
#
_entry.id   AF-A0A803L531-F1
#
_cell.length_a   1.000
_cell.length_b   1.000
_cell.length_c   1.000
_cell.angle_alpha   90.00
_cell.angle_beta   90.00
_cell.angle_gamma   90.00
#
_symmetry.space_group_name_H-M   'P 1'
#
loop_
_entity.id
_entity.type
_entity.pdbx_description
1 polymer ?
#
loop_
_entity_poly.entity_id
_entity_poly.type
_entity_poly.pdbx_seq_one_letter_code
_entity_poly.pdbx_strand_id
1 'polypeptide(L)'
;MSSRKGVDDSSHAVKKFGRGRPWVQPNPPPKAWGQPDTAHRLGIRSYNASNGNWSMKDGSSQLKEEEEEEVDEKEKEHNDSEDDEVYSDDDDYLVNDDSDSDEGPPSHESMKNHKMLKGFFKKIDALTVEEINKPEREWHCPACHDGPGAITWYKGLQPLMAHARTKGSQRVKLHRTFADILDEELRIRGTSVVPAGESYAQWVGLKQEVEDHDIVWPPMVMIMNTLLDTDDNDMWIGMGNQELLDYCKGYAAVKAKHSYGPKGHRGISVLIFESSATGFDEAERLHRHFQRQGTGRSEWNNSRKALFCAGGKRQLYGFLARKDDLDEFDKHSQGKARLKYEIRSYHDMVVVPKKQMSEDIQQLTWLKKKSALYQRENKAKEEMINILREKCLNFLNDYQIMRERINELHGDNKEEMIFQEQFFNDQIQKIHEATNVKEDQFEKLQEEQMKIENFEKVPSIIEDGRHRAEEETKFKEIPNQEVEKYLIEREQLKQIHNGKNIEMDKRYREEKLELKREYDAALTELKNKYASRPTEDDVGAGAGAIA
;
A
#
# COMPACT_ATOMS: atom_id res chain seq x y z
N MET A 1 -54.44 34.18 8.91
CA MET A 1 -54.09 35.60 8.64
C MET A 1 -53.04 35.61 7.54
N SER A 2 -53.27 36.44 6.51
CA SER A 2 -52.35 36.84 5.42
C SER A 2 -51.77 35.72 4.54
N SER A 3 -52.23 35.45 3.32
CA SER A 3 -52.52 36.30 2.14
C SER A 3 -51.28 36.97 1.54
N ARG A 4 -50.90 36.53 0.33
CA ARG A 4 -50.59 37.33 -0.90
C ARG A 4 -49.76 36.47 -1.87
N LYS A 5 -50.33 36.07 -3.01
CA LYS A 5 -50.48 36.80 -4.31
C LYS A 5 -49.23 36.66 -5.18
N GLY A 6 -49.38 35.95 -6.31
CA GLY A 6 -49.73 36.64 -7.55
C GLY A 6 -48.89 36.33 -8.80
N VAL A 7 -49.63 36.23 -9.90
CA VAL A 7 -49.34 36.72 -11.27
C VAL A 7 -48.83 35.68 -12.30
N ASP A 8 -49.80 35.17 -13.08
CA ASP A 8 -49.97 35.25 -14.55
C ASP A 8 -48.73 35.18 -15.47
N ASP A 9 -48.75 34.30 -16.50
CA ASP A 9 -49.23 34.75 -17.83
C ASP A 9 -49.43 33.61 -18.85
N SER A 10 -50.41 33.80 -19.74
CA SER A 10 -50.77 32.94 -20.87
C SER A 10 -50.10 33.41 -22.17
N SER A 11 -49.76 32.50 -23.11
CA SER A 11 -50.00 32.73 -24.55
C SER A 11 -49.62 31.55 -25.47
N HIS A 12 -50.65 31.05 -26.16
CA HIS A 12 -50.74 30.70 -27.59
C HIS A 12 -49.53 30.28 -28.44
N ALA A 13 -49.61 29.01 -28.89
CA ALA A 13 -49.68 28.51 -30.28
C ALA A 13 -48.69 29.01 -31.36
N VAL A 14 -48.15 28.06 -32.16
CA VAL A 14 -48.35 27.96 -33.64
C VAL A 14 -47.65 26.70 -34.20
N LYS A 15 -48.41 25.91 -34.96
CA LYS A 15 -47.98 24.82 -35.86
C LYS A 15 -47.31 25.39 -37.12
N LYS A 16 -46.32 24.69 -37.68
CA LYS A 16 -45.99 24.79 -39.12
C LYS A 16 -45.81 23.41 -39.76
N PHE A 17 -46.54 23.21 -40.86
CA PHE A 17 -46.46 22.15 -41.85
C PHE A 17 -45.41 22.48 -42.93
N GLY A 18 -44.88 21.45 -43.61
CA GLY A 18 -44.29 21.56 -44.97
C GLY A 18 -43.16 20.56 -45.25
N ARG A 19 -43.46 19.36 -45.78
CA ARG A 19 -43.42 18.93 -47.21
C ARG A 19 -42.03 18.54 -47.74
N GLY A 20 -41.93 17.31 -48.28
CA GLY A 20 -40.96 16.96 -49.33
C GLY A 20 -40.53 15.48 -49.38
N ARG A 21 -41.27 14.63 -50.12
CA ARG A 21 -40.72 13.38 -50.69
C ARG A 21 -39.85 13.72 -51.91
N PRO A 22 -38.93 12.82 -52.30
CA PRO A 22 -38.98 12.37 -53.70
C PRO A 22 -38.73 10.87 -53.92
N TRP A 23 -39.61 10.30 -54.75
CA TRP A 23 -39.37 9.32 -55.82
C TRP A 23 -39.02 7.84 -55.54
N VAL A 24 -39.51 7.02 -56.47
CA VAL A 24 -39.73 5.57 -56.44
C VAL A 24 -38.97 4.93 -57.62
N GLN A 25 -38.62 3.65 -57.45
CA GLN A 25 -38.34 2.57 -58.43
C GLN A 25 -36.87 2.33 -58.83
N PRO A 26 -36.45 1.08 -59.18
CA PRO A 26 -37.24 -0.15 -59.39
C PRO A 26 -36.75 -1.41 -58.64
N ASN A 27 -37.63 -2.42 -58.53
CA ASN A 27 -37.25 -3.78 -58.12
C ASN A 27 -36.23 -4.40 -59.09
N PRO A 28 -35.15 -5.04 -58.61
CA PRO A 28 -34.37 -5.98 -59.42
C PRO A 28 -35.02 -7.39 -59.42
N PRO A 29 -34.77 -8.20 -60.46
CA PRO A 29 -35.48 -9.45 -60.74
C PRO A 29 -35.03 -10.60 -59.81
N PRO A 30 -35.80 -11.69 -59.70
CA PRO A 30 -35.43 -12.82 -58.88
C PRO A 30 -34.26 -13.56 -59.55
N LYS A 31 -33.07 -13.55 -58.93
CA LYS A 31 -31.95 -14.37 -59.39
C LYS A 31 -32.00 -15.74 -58.74
N ALA A 32 -32.03 -16.71 -59.65
CA ALA A 32 -32.00 -18.14 -59.47
C ALA A 32 -30.93 -18.63 -58.49
N TRP A 33 -31.34 -19.65 -57.74
CA TRP A 33 -30.49 -20.47 -56.88
C TRP A 33 -29.63 -21.42 -57.71
N GLY A 34 -28.39 -21.62 -57.24
CA GLY A 34 -27.54 -22.75 -57.63
C GLY A 34 -26.37 -22.39 -58.55
N GLN A 35 -25.23 -22.04 -57.96
CA GLN A 35 -23.95 -22.73 -58.22
C GLN A 35 -22.85 -22.31 -57.21
N PRO A 36 -21.87 -23.19 -56.94
CA PRO A 36 -20.92 -23.05 -55.84
C PRO A 36 -19.62 -22.34 -56.25
N ASP A 37 -18.92 -21.86 -55.21
CA ASP A 37 -17.56 -21.33 -55.16
C ASP A 37 -17.25 -19.96 -55.80
N THR A 38 -16.93 -19.01 -54.92
CA THR A 38 -15.63 -18.31 -55.00
C THR A 38 -15.25 -17.77 -53.63
N ALA A 39 -14.24 -18.39 -53.04
CA ALA A 39 -13.47 -17.87 -51.94
C ALA A 39 -12.74 -16.56 -52.34
N HIS A 40 -12.48 -15.74 -51.32
CA HIS A 40 -11.49 -14.65 -51.23
C HIS A 40 -11.78 -13.29 -51.93
N ARG A 41 -12.28 -12.36 -51.12
CA ARG A 41 -11.78 -10.97 -51.02
C ARG A 41 -11.78 -10.60 -49.52
N LEU A 42 -10.76 -10.07 -48.85
CA LEU A 42 -9.34 -9.73 -49.02
C LEU A 42 -8.84 -9.73 -47.56
N GLY A 43 -7.73 -10.37 -47.18
CA GLY A 43 -6.40 -9.82 -47.45
C GLY A 43 -6.05 -8.74 -46.42
N ILE A 44 -5.44 -9.16 -45.31
CA ILE A 44 -4.76 -8.34 -44.31
C ILE A 44 -3.66 -7.51 -45.01
N ARG A 45 -3.67 -6.17 -44.88
CA ARG A 45 -2.50 -5.39 -44.40
C ARG A 45 -2.79 -3.89 -44.18
N SER A 46 -2.44 -3.49 -42.95
CA SER A 46 -1.67 -2.29 -42.59
C SER A 46 -2.30 -0.91 -42.79
N TYR A 47 -2.74 -0.30 -41.68
CA TYR A 47 -2.13 0.93 -41.17
C TYR A 47 -2.14 0.90 -39.63
N ASN A 48 -0.97 0.63 -39.04
CA ASN A 48 -0.60 1.21 -37.75
C ASN A 48 0.23 2.45 -38.09
N ALA A 49 -0.22 3.65 -37.68
CA ALA A 49 0.63 4.79 -37.34
C ALA A 49 -0.23 6.01 -37.01
N SER A 50 -0.60 6.14 -35.74
CA SER A 50 -0.51 7.43 -35.04
C SER A 50 0.09 7.15 -33.68
N ASN A 51 1.42 7.19 -33.67
CA ASN A 51 2.23 7.33 -32.48
C ASN A 51 1.78 8.59 -31.73
N GLY A 52 1.34 8.43 -30.49
CA GLY A 52 1.12 9.51 -29.53
C GLY A 52 1.99 9.28 -28.31
N ASN A 53 3.30 9.38 -28.53
CA ASN A 53 4.32 9.42 -27.50
C ASN A 53 4.03 10.60 -26.56
N TRP A 54 3.90 10.38 -25.25
CA TRP A 54 4.08 11.44 -24.26
C TRP A 54 5.37 11.16 -23.50
N SER A 55 6.46 11.62 -24.11
CA SER A 55 7.63 12.08 -23.35
C SER A 55 7.17 13.22 -22.45
N MET A 56 7.53 13.11 -21.17
CA MET A 56 7.70 14.28 -20.34
C MET A 56 8.86 15.11 -20.91
N LYS A 57 8.59 16.37 -21.26
CA LYS A 57 9.62 17.39 -21.36
C LYS A 57 9.04 18.78 -21.10
N ASP A 58 9.66 19.42 -20.12
CA ASP A 58 9.71 20.81 -19.71
C ASP A 58 9.07 21.90 -20.59
N GLY A 59 8.49 22.89 -19.91
CA GLY A 59 8.02 24.13 -20.51
C GLY A 59 7.49 25.14 -19.49
N SER A 60 8.40 25.63 -18.65
CA SER A 60 8.37 26.81 -17.77
C SER A 60 7.51 28.01 -18.21
N SER A 61 6.86 28.67 -17.24
CA SER A 61 6.74 30.13 -17.08
C SER A 61 6.30 30.43 -15.62
N GLN A 62 7.23 30.53 -14.65
CA GLN A 62 7.85 31.76 -14.10
C GLN A 62 6.81 32.75 -13.51
N LEU A 63 6.75 33.05 -12.20
CA LEU A 63 7.68 33.73 -11.26
C LEU A 63 7.16 33.48 -9.82
N LYS A 64 7.88 33.45 -8.68
CA LYS A 64 9.24 33.85 -8.24
C LYS A 64 9.53 33.31 -6.82
N GLU A 65 10.78 32.86 -6.58
CA GLU A 65 11.67 32.97 -5.37
C GLU A 65 11.17 32.32 -4.03
N GLU A 66 11.91 31.49 -3.25
CA GLU A 66 13.34 31.49 -2.82
C GLU A 66 13.86 30.06 -2.41
N GLU A 67 15.13 29.76 -2.80
CA GLU A 67 16.26 28.91 -2.30
C GLU A 67 16.02 27.68 -1.35
N GLU A 68 16.37 26.41 -1.64
CA GLU A 68 17.64 25.66 -1.95
C GLU A 68 18.54 25.25 -0.75
N GLU A 69 18.71 23.93 -0.52
CA GLU A 69 19.99 23.19 -0.57
C GLU A 69 19.76 21.66 -0.37
N GLU A 70 20.17 20.84 -1.35
CA GLU A 70 20.31 19.37 -1.27
C GLU A 70 21.67 18.96 -1.85
N VAL A 71 22.35 17.98 -1.23
CA VAL A 71 23.71 17.51 -1.56
C VAL A 71 23.66 16.16 -2.29
N ASP A 72 24.47 16.09 -3.34
CA ASP A 72 24.65 15.07 -4.39
C ASP A 72 25.46 13.84 -3.92
N GLU A 73 24.99 12.61 -4.16
CA GLU A 73 25.78 11.37 -4.02
C GLU A 73 25.85 10.63 -5.37
N LYS A 74 27.07 10.52 -5.90
CA LYS A 74 27.41 9.82 -7.15
C LYS A 74 27.74 8.35 -6.91
N GLU A 75 27.16 7.52 -7.76
CA GLU A 75 27.49 6.11 -8.01
C GLU A 75 28.96 5.94 -8.47
N LYS A 76 29.61 4.85 -8.05
CA LYS A 76 30.88 4.38 -8.63
C LYS A 76 30.77 2.90 -9.03
N GLU A 77 31.14 2.69 -10.29
CA GLU A 77 31.16 1.43 -11.03
C GLU A 77 32.20 0.43 -10.52
N HIS A 78 31.89 -0.83 -10.84
CA HIS A 78 32.67 -2.04 -10.67
C HIS A 78 33.72 -2.16 -11.80
N ASN A 79 34.94 -2.60 -11.49
CA ASN A 79 35.78 -3.29 -12.48
C ASN A 79 36.79 -4.20 -11.78
N ASP A 80 36.70 -5.50 -12.08
CA ASP A 80 37.60 -6.57 -11.67
C ASP A 80 38.93 -6.52 -12.44
N SER A 81 40.01 -6.94 -11.79
CA SER A 81 41.09 -7.72 -12.43
C SER A 81 41.90 -8.44 -11.36
N GLU A 82 41.85 -9.76 -11.42
CA GLU A 82 42.69 -10.73 -10.73
C GLU A 82 44.14 -10.61 -11.22
N ASP A 83 45.11 -10.70 -10.32
CA ASP A 83 46.38 -11.39 -10.61
C ASP A 83 46.99 -11.96 -9.32
N ASP A 84 47.03 -13.29 -9.27
CA ASP A 84 47.63 -14.12 -8.25
C ASP A 84 49.16 -14.16 -8.45
N GLU A 85 49.94 -13.62 -7.52
CA GLU A 85 51.33 -14.06 -7.33
C GLU A 85 51.57 -14.57 -5.91
N VAL A 86 51.69 -15.89 -5.85
CA VAL A 86 52.11 -16.69 -4.69
C VAL A 86 53.54 -16.34 -4.29
N TYR A 87 53.70 -15.72 -3.12
CA TYR A 87 54.96 -15.78 -2.36
C TYR A 87 54.70 -16.30 -0.95
N SER A 88 55.28 -17.47 -0.72
CA SER A 88 55.23 -18.24 0.52
C SER A 88 56.06 -17.60 1.63
N ASP A 89 55.40 -17.43 2.77
CA ASP A 89 55.84 -17.77 4.13
C ASP A 89 56.98 -17.01 4.83
N ASP A 90 56.62 -16.36 5.94
CA ASP A 90 57.37 -16.42 7.21
C ASP A 90 56.45 -16.01 8.39
N ASP A 91 55.16 -16.41 8.35
CA ASP A 91 54.14 -16.10 9.37
C ASP A 91 53.82 -17.34 10.25
N ASP A 92 54.58 -18.43 10.09
CA ASP A 92 54.39 -19.74 10.73
C ASP A 92 54.94 -19.86 12.18
N TYR A 93 55.17 -18.74 12.88
CA TYR A 93 55.59 -18.77 14.30
C TYR A 93 54.53 -18.30 15.29
N LEU A 94 53.30 -18.01 14.84
CA LEU A 94 52.18 -17.61 15.72
C LEU A 94 50.98 -18.56 15.63
N VAL A 95 51.25 -19.84 15.34
CA VAL A 95 50.28 -20.92 15.51
C VAL A 95 50.64 -21.65 16.80
N ASN A 96 49.98 -21.29 17.90
CA ASN A 96 49.74 -22.29 18.95
C ASN A 96 48.55 -23.11 18.45
N ASP A 97 48.92 -24.25 17.88
CA ASP A 97 48.10 -25.41 17.53
C ASP A 97 47.27 -25.87 18.74
N ASP A 98 46.09 -26.42 18.48
CA ASP A 98 45.06 -26.81 19.44
C ASP A 98 45.57 -27.86 20.45
N SER A 99 46.26 -27.40 21.49
CA SER A 99 46.65 -28.21 22.63
C SER A 99 45.96 -27.70 23.89
N ASP A 100 45.10 -28.54 24.47
CA ASP A 100 44.48 -28.40 25.79
C ASP A 100 45.55 -28.19 26.88
N SER A 101 46.00 -26.95 27.07
CA SER A 101 46.80 -26.51 28.22
C SER A 101 46.40 -25.09 28.62
N ASP A 102 46.19 -24.94 29.92
CA ASP A 102 45.60 -23.81 30.65
C ASP A 102 46.54 -22.58 30.67
N GLU A 103 46.86 -22.03 29.50
CA GLU A 103 47.74 -20.87 29.35
C GLU A 103 47.01 -19.74 28.63
N GLY A 104 46.71 -18.67 29.38
CA GLY A 104 45.94 -17.52 28.89
C GLY A 104 46.61 -16.76 27.73
N PRO A 105 45.92 -15.76 27.15
CA PRO A 105 46.44 -14.98 26.03
C PRO A 105 47.84 -14.41 26.33
N PRO A 106 48.75 -14.35 25.33
CA PRO A 106 50.15 -13.99 25.55
C PRO A 106 50.25 -12.63 26.25
N SER A 107 50.98 -12.58 27.36
CA SER A 107 51.11 -11.36 28.15
C SER A 107 51.75 -10.23 27.32
N HIS A 108 51.35 -8.99 27.61
CA HIS A 108 51.86 -7.78 26.94
C HIS A 108 53.40 -7.73 26.83
N GLU A 109 54.08 -8.20 27.86
CA GLU A 109 55.54 -8.25 27.94
C GLU A 109 56.17 -9.39 27.11
N SER A 110 55.44 -10.49 26.88
CA SER A 110 55.85 -11.56 25.97
C SER A 110 55.78 -11.10 24.51
N MET A 111 54.76 -10.30 24.16
CA MET A 111 54.60 -9.76 22.81
C MET A 111 55.67 -8.71 22.45
N LYS A 112 56.07 -7.86 23.41
CA LYS A 112 57.21 -6.93 23.25
C LYS A 112 58.53 -7.63 22.91
N ASN A 113 58.71 -8.84 23.42
CA ASN A 113 59.95 -9.59 23.29
C ASN A 113 60.09 -10.32 21.94
N HIS A 114 59.13 -10.17 21.02
CA HIS A 114 59.23 -10.68 19.67
C HIS A 114 60.51 -10.18 18.97
N LYS A 115 61.19 -11.07 18.24
CA LYS A 115 62.52 -10.84 17.64
C LYS A 115 62.59 -9.53 16.85
N MET A 116 61.51 -9.18 16.14
CA MET A 116 61.42 -7.98 15.30
C MET A 116 61.01 -6.71 16.06
N LEU A 117 60.29 -6.82 17.18
CA LEU A 117 59.74 -5.66 17.92
C LEU A 117 60.62 -5.22 19.09
N LYS A 118 61.37 -6.16 19.67
CA LYS A 118 62.19 -5.95 20.87
C LYS A 118 63.20 -4.80 20.75
N GLY A 119 63.79 -4.61 19.58
CA GLY A 119 64.74 -3.53 19.33
C GLY A 119 64.11 -2.14 19.37
N PHE A 120 62.84 -2.03 18.99
CA PHE A 120 62.09 -0.78 18.99
C PHE A 120 61.56 -0.44 20.38
N PHE A 121 60.94 -1.40 21.07
CA PHE A 121 60.41 -1.16 22.41
C PHE A 121 61.51 -0.84 23.41
N LYS A 122 62.71 -1.44 23.30
CA LYS A 122 63.88 -1.01 24.11
C LYS A 122 64.27 0.46 23.91
N LYS A 123 64.11 0.99 22.70
CA LYS A 123 64.39 2.41 22.42
C LYS A 123 63.29 3.30 23.02
N ILE A 124 62.04 2.86 22.97
CA ILE A 124 60.92 3.56 23.61
C ILE A 124 61.07 3.54 25.13
N ASP A 125 61.41 2.39 25.74
CA ASP A 125 61.64 2.24 27.18
C ASP A 125 62.74 3.18 27.71
N ALA A 126 63.73 3.52 26.88
CA ALA A 126 64.83 4.41 27.25
C ALA A 126 64.50 5.92 27.12
N LEU A 127 63.34 6.29 26.56
CA LEU A 127 62.97 7.68 26.27
C LEU A 127 61.87 8.18 27.21
N THR A 128 61.90 9.48 27.54
CA THR A 128 60.79 10.09 28.28
C THR A 128 59.58 10.35 27.38
N VAL A 129 58.42 10.54 28.00
CA VAL A 129 57.15 10.81 27.32
C VAL A 129 57.23 12.05 26.40
N GLU A 130 57.95 13.09 26.82
CA GLU A 130 58.14 14.31 26.02
C GLU A 130 59.09 14.06 24.85
N GLU A 131 60.05 13.15 24.99
CA GLU A 131 61.02 12.82 23.94
C GLU A 131 60.46 11.89 22.86
N ILE A 132 59.53 11.01 23.25
CA ILE A 132 58.79 10.12 22.35
C ILE A 132 57.86 10.94 21.45
N ASN A 133 57.20 11.96 22.01
CA ASN A 133 56.22 12.79 21.33
C ASN A 133 56.81 13.98 20.55
N LYS A 134 58.14 14.08 20.40
CA LYS A 134 58.76 15.13 19.58
C LYS A 134 58.38 14.93 18.11
N PRO A 135 57.73 15.92 17.44
CA PRO A 135 57.24 15.77 16.07
C PRO A 135 58.38 15.62 15.04
N GLU A 136 59.58 16.08 15.37
CA GLU A 136 60.77 15.98 14.53
C GLU A 136 61.49 14.63 14.64
N ARG A 137 61.14 13.80 15.63
CA ARG A 137 61.80 12.51 15.84
C ARG A 137 61.36 11.51 14.78
N GLU A 138 62.33 10.95 14.07
CA GLU A 138 62.09 9.97 13.02
C GLU A 138 62.07 8.54 13.58
N TRP A 139 61.06 7.77 13.18
CA TRP A 139 60.83 6.39 13.62
C TRP A 139 60.80 5.42 12.44
N HIS A 140 61.30 4.21 12.67
CA HIS A 140 61.20 3.10 11.74
C HIS A 140 60.08 2.15 12.15
N CYS A 141 59.33 1.61 11.19
CA CYS A 141 58.43 0.50 11.46
C CYS A 141 59.23 -0.81 11.56
N PRO A 142 59.25 -1.50 12.72
CA PRO A 142 60.06 -2.71 12.90
C PRO A 142 59.56 -3.88 12.05
N ALA A 143 58.26 -3.91 11.73
CA ALA A 143 57.64 -4.92 10.87
C ALA A 143 57.98 -4.74 9.38
N CYS A 144 58.49 -3.57 8.98
CA CYS A 144 58.86 -3.24 7.60
C CYS A 144 60.31 -3.52 7.23
N HIS A 145 61.15 -3.96 8.17
CA HIS A 145 62.58 -4.13 7.89
C HIS A 145 62.76 -5.15 6.74
N ASP A 146 63.48 -4.70 5.70
CA ASP A 146 63.91 -5.43 4.49
C ASP A 146 62.84 -5.79 3.43
N GLY A 147 61.69 -5.09 3.44
CA GLY A 147 60.66 -5.24 2.38
C GLY A 147 60.82 -4.25 1.21
N PRO A 148 60.53 -4.65 -0.06
CA PRO A 148 60.50 -3.72 -1.19
C PRO A 148 59.41 -2.64 -0.99
N GLY A 149 59.77 -1.36 -1.18
CA GLY A 149 58.86 -0.23 -0.97
C GLY A 149 58.72 0.24 0.49
N ALA A 150 59.59 -0.20 1.41
CA ALA A 150 59.59 0.28 2.79
C ALA A 150 59.94 1.78 2.86
N ILE A 151 58.99 2.61 3.32
CA ILE A 151 59.32 3.94 3.83
C ILE A 151 60.26 3.73 5.01
N THR A 152 61.49 4.22 4.89
CA THR A 152 62.49 4.05 5.92
C THR A 152 62.03 4.82 7.16
N TRP A 153 61.76 6.12 7.08
CA TRP A 153 61.52 6.94 8.28
C TRP A 153 60.15 7.63 8.31
N TYR A 154 59.48 7.58 9.46
CA TYR A 154 58.25 8.31 9.79
C TYR A 154 58.55 9.47 10.73
N LYS A 155 58.13 10.69 10.38
CA LYS A 155 58.29 11.87 11.24
C LYS A 155 57.21 11.87 12.33
N GLY A 156 57.58 11.55 13.55
CA GLY A 156 56.67 11.39 14.67
C GLY A 156 55.98 10.02 14.71
N LEU A 157 55.32 9.75 15.83
CA LEU A 157 54.73 8.44 16.12
C LEU A 157 53.40 8.21 15.37
N GLN A 158 52.75 9.27 14.89
CA GLN A 158 51.45 9.14 14.22
C GLN A 158 51.53 8.58 12.81
N PRO A 159 52.42 9.09 11.93
CA PRO A 159 52.57 8.50 10.61
C PRO A 159 53.01 7.02 10.72
N LEU A 160 53.77 6.67 11.76
CA LEU A 160 54.13 5.29 12.07
C LEU A 160 52.90 4.45 12.48
N MET A 161 52.05 4.95 13.38
CA MET A 161 50.83 4.26 13.82
C MET A 161 49.81 4.10 12.68
N ALA A 162 49.60 5.16 11.88
CA ALA A 162 48.72 5.10 10.72
C ALA A 162 49.21 4.06 9.71
N HIS A 163 50.52 4.03 9.45
CA HIS A 163 51.12 3.02 8.61
C HIS A 163 50.93 1.59 9.14
N ALA A 164 51.21 1.36 10.42
CA ALA A 164 51.08 0.04 11.03
C ALA A 164 49.63 -0.47 11.01
N ARG A 165 48.63 0.40 11.09
CA ARG A 165 47.21 0.02 11.00
C ARG A 165 46.73 -0.24 9.56
N THR A 166 47.27 0.49 8.60
CA THR A 166 46.74 0.52 7.22
C THR A 166 47.53 -0.33 6.22
N LYS A 167 48.72 -0.80 6.57
CA LYS A 167 49.56 -1.60 5.67
C LYS A 167 48.96 -2.99 5.42
N GLY A 168 48.58 -3.24 4.16
CA GLY A 168 47.90 -4.47 3.73
C GLY A 168 48.72 -5.45 2.89
N SER A 169 49.97 -5.15 2.53
CA SER A 169 50.71 -5.92 1.53
C SER A 169 51.72 -6.95 2.07
N GLN A 170 52.35 -6.73 3.23
CA GLN A 170 53.37 -7.64 3.76
C GLN A 170 53.40 -7.63 5.30
N ARG A 171 53.51 -8.80 5.95
CA ARG A 171 53.55 -8.98 7.42
C ARG A 171 52.44 -8.23 8.15
N VAL A 172 51.20 -8.35 7.66
CA VAL A 172 50.04 -7.55 8.12
C VAL A 172 49.76 -7.80 9.61
N LYS A 173 49.86 -9.06 10.07
CA LYS A 173 49.66 -9.42 11.48
C LYS A 173 50.71 -8.77 12.40
N LEU A 174 51.98 -8.69 11.96
CA LEU A 174 53.03 -8.00 12.71
C LEU A 174 52.83 -6.48 12.76
N HIS A 175 52.30 -5.87 11.70
CA HIS A 175 51.96 -4.44 11.71
C HIS A 175 50.81 -4.14 12.67
N ARG A 176 49.77 -4.98 12.67
CA ARG A 176 48.62 -4.84 13.59
C ARG A 176 49.04 -5.05 15.05
N THR A 177 49.72 -6.16 15.34
CA THR A 177 50.23 -6.43 16.70
C THR A 177 51.21 -5.35 17.18
N PHE A 178 52.06 -4.83 16.29
CA PHE A 178 52.93 -3.71 16.63
C PHE A 178 52.14 -2.43 17.00
N ALA A 179 51.10 -2.10 16.23
CA ALA A 179 50.24 -0.95 16.52
C ALA A 179 49.53 -1.12 17.87
N ASP A 180 49.01 -2.32 18.15
CA ASP A 180 48.29 -2.61 19.39
C ASP A 180 49.21 -2.49 20.62
N ILE A 181 50.43 -3.05 20.54
CA ILE A 181 51.41 -2.96 21.64
C ILE A 181 51.89 -1.52 21.83
N LEU A 182 52.07 -0.77 20.74
CA LEU A 182 52.50 0.63 20.82
C LEU A 182 51.43 1.53 21.44
N ASP A 183 50.16 1.34 21.09
CA ASP A 183 49.04 2.05 21.73
C ASP A 183 48.96 1.75 23.23
N GLU A 184 49.08 0.48 23.60
CA GLU A 184 49.01 0.05 25.00
C GLU A 184 50.19 0.63 25.81
N GLU A 185 51.38 0.68 25.22
CA GLU A 185 52.56 1.29 25.86
C GLU A 185 52.42 2.78 26.09
N LEU A 186 51.87 3.50 25.13
CA LEU A 186 51.63 4.92 25.28
C LEU A 186 50.57 5.16 26.35
N ARG A 187 49.51 4.34 26.36
CA ARG A 187 48.45 4.38 27.37
C ARG A 187 48.99 4.17 28.78
N ILE A 188 49.84 3.16 28.99
CA ILE A 188 50.50 2.89 30.29
C ILE A 188 51.35 4.10 30.73
N ARG A 189 51.99 4.80 29.78
CA ARG A 189 52.81 5.99 30.05
C ARG A 189 52.01 7.29 30.15
N GLY A 190 50.68 7.23 30.07
CA GLY A 190 49.79 8.39 30.18
C GLY A 190 49.76 9.28 28.94
N THR A 191 50.09 8.74 27.76
CA THR A 191 49.97 9.46 26.47
C THR A 191 49.26 8.64 25.42
N SER A 192 48.79 9.27 24.36
CA SER A 192 48.16 8.58 23.23
C SER A 192 48.50 9.32 21.95
N VAL A 193 48.59 8.58 20.84
CA VAL A 193 48.78 9.17 19.51
C VAL A 193 47.45 9.76 19.05
N VAL A 194 47.22 11.04 19.29
CA VAL A 194 45.98 11.76 18.90
C VAL A 194 45.98 12.07 17.39
N PRO A 195 45.20 11.40 16.53
CA PRO A 195 45.31 11.52 15.07
C PRO A 195 45.40 12.99 14.56
N ALA A 196 46.19 13.20 13.51
CA ALA A 196 46.48 14.52 12.96
C ALA A 196 45.20 15.28 12.57
N GLY A 197 44.84 16.30 13.36
CA GLY A 197 43.67 17.16 13.15
C GLY A 197 43.00 17.66 14.42
N GLU A 198 43.24 17.03 15.57
CA GLU A 198 42.54 17.36 16.83
C GLU A 198 43.49 17.98 17.87
N SER A 199 43.73 19.29 17.78
CA SER A 199 44.22 20.06 18.93
C SER A 199 43.02 20.54 19.76
N TYR A 200 42.54 19.72 20.70
CA TYR A 200 41.64 20.22 21.72
C TYR A 200 42.46 20.91 22.82
N ALA A 201 42.23 22.20 23.03
CA ALA A 201 42.59 22.82 24.31
C ALA A 201 41.93 21.99 25.43
N GLN A 202 42.65 21.74 26.53
CA GLN A 202 42.11 21.06 27.70
C GLN A 202 41.04 21.95 28.35
N TRP A 203 39.81 21.85 27.88
CA TRP A 203 38.65 22.45 28.53
C TRP A 203 38.25 21.56 29.69
N VAL A 204 38.24 22.13 30.90
CA VAL A 204 37.59 21.48 32.03
C VAL A 204 36.09 21.43 31.72
N GLY A 205 35.57 20.22 31.49
CA GLY A 205 34.15 20.01 31.25
C GLY A 205 33.30 20.39 32.46
N LEU A 206 31.98 20.51 32.25
CA LEU A 206 31.03 20.64 33.36
C LEU A 206 31.17 19.41 34.27
N LYS A 207 31.14 19.61 35.58
CA LYS A 207 31.03 18.49 36.53
C LYS A 207 29.78 17.69 36.16
N GLN A 208 29.96 16.41 35.88
CA GLN A 208 28.88 15.53 35.40
C GLN A 208 27.83 15.25 36.48
N GLU A 209 28.21 15.44 37.75
CA GLU A 209 27.33 15.35 38.90
C GLU A 209 26.56 16.68 39.07
N VAL A 210 25.31 16.69 38.58
CA VAL A 210 24.35 17.72 38.99
C VAL A 210 23.91 17.37 40.41
N GLU A 211 24.33 18.16 41.38
CA GLU A 211 23.86 18.01 42.76
C GLU A 211 22.34 18.13 42.79
N ASP A 212 21.67 17.06 43.20
CA ASP A 212 20.23 17.07 43.45
C ASP A 212 19.94 17.92 44.69
N HIS A 213 18.76 18.54 44.71
CA HIS A 213 18.35 19.40 45.83
C HIS A 213 16.90 19.19 46.22
N ASP A 214 16.65 19.40 47.51
CA ASP A 214 15.34 19.28 48.11
C ASP A 214 14.42 20.44 47.71
N ILE A 215 13.22 20.09 47.27
CA ILE A 215 12.13 21.01 46.94
C ILE A 215 10.89 20.74 47.78
N VAL A 216 10.08 21.77 47.95
CA VAL A 216 8.76 21.67 48.57
C VAL A 216 7.77 21.11 47.55
N TRP A 217 6.97 20.12 47.98
CA TRP A 217 5.91 19.52 47.19
C TRP A 217 4.56 19.53 47.93
N PRO A 218 3.44 19.91 47.29
CA PRO A 218 3.32 20.49 45.93
C PRO A 218 4.11 21.80 45.76
N PRO A 219 4.44 22.21 44.52
CA PRO A 219 5.20 23.43 44.27
C PRO A 219 4.44 24.65 44.82
N MET A 220 5.12 25.45 45.63
CA MET A 220 4.54 26.60 46.31
C MET A 220 5.40 27.85 46.13
N VAL A 221 4.75 28.98 45.90
CA VAL A 221 5.39 30.30 45.79
C VAL A 221 4.90 31.18 46.95
N MET A 222 5.84 31.66 47.75
CA MET A 222 5.60 32.64 48.80
C MET A 222 5.38 34.00 48.16
N ILE A 223 4.38 34.75 48.63
CA ILE A 223 4.09 36.13 48.24
C ILE A 223 4.07 36.98 49.52
N MET A 224 4.94 37.99 49.58
CA MET A 224 5.12 38.87 50.74
C MET A 224 4.54 40.27 50.48
N ASN A 225 4.42 41.05 51.55
CA ASN A 225 3.87 42.41 51.55
C ASN A 225 2.38 42.50 51.19
N THR A 226 1.61 41.51 51.65
CA THR A 226 0.16 41.40 51.38
C THR A 226 -0.72 41.99 52.50
N LEU A 227 -0.16 42.83 53.37
CA LEU A 227 -0.89 43.61 54.40
C LEU A 227 -1.52 44.86 53.78
N LEU A 228 -2.78 45.16 54.12
CA LEU A 228 -3.53 46.29 53.61
C LEU A 228 -3.75 47.36 54.68
N ASP A 229 -4.64 47.13 55.63
CA ASP A 229 -5.02 48.09 56.67
C ASP A 229 -5.53 47.35 57.92
N THR A 230 -5.82 48.05 59.01
CA THR A 230 -6.48 47.49 60.19
C THR A 230 -8.00 47.64 60.09
N ASP A 231 -8.74 46.63 60.55
CA ASP A 231 -10.19 46.68 60.71
C ASP A 231 -10.59 47.53 61.94
N ASP A 232 -11.91 47.69 62.14
CA ASP A 232 -12.46 48.42 63.29
C ASP A 232 -12.12 47.78 64.66
N ASN A 233 -11.57 46.56 64.67
CA ASN A 233 -11.13 45.82 65.86
C ASN A 233 -9.60 45.84 66.04
N ASP A 234 -8.88 46.75 65.36
CA ASP A 234 -7.42 46.85 65.33
C ASP A 234 -6.71 45.57 64.79
N MET A 235 -7.41 44.75 64.01
CA MET A 235 -6.88 43.53 63.40
C MET A 235 -6.43 43.80 61.96
N TRP A 236 -5.24 43.32 61.60
CA TRP A 236 -4.71 43.50 60.25
C TRP A 236 -5.54 42.73 59.20
N ILE A 237 -6.01 43.45 58.19
CA ILE A 237 -6.59 42.94 56.94
C ILE A 237 -5.48 42.87 55.89
N GLY A 238 -5.56 41.86 55.03
CA GLY A 238 -4.66 41.68 53.89
C GLY A 238 -5.39 41.32 52.62
N MET A 239 -4.60 41.10 51.57
CA MET A 239 -5.09 40.68 50.25
C MET A 239 -5.96 39.42 50.34
N GLY A 240 -7.01 39.35 49.53
CA GLY A 240 -7.91 38.19 49.49
C GLY A 240 -7.36 37.02 48.67
N ASN A 241 -7.88 35.81 48.91
CA ASN A 241 -7.47 34.60 48.15
C ASN A 241 -7.75 34.74 46.65
N GLN A 242 -8.97 35.20 46.29
CA GLN A 242 -9.36 35.40 44.89
C GLN A 242 -8.58 36.54 44.24
N GLU A 243 -8.38 37.63 44.98
CA GLU A 243 -7.59 38.78 44.53
C GLU A 243 -6.15 38.36 44.17
N LEU A 244 -5.51 37.54 45.02
CA LEU A 244 -4.16 37.05 44.76
C LEU A 244 -4.10 36.10 43.55
N LEU A 245 -5.11 35.24 43.39
CA LEU A 245 -5.22 34.35 42.22
C LEU A 245 -5.45 35.15 40.94
N ASP A 246 -6.32 36.15 40.98
CA ASP A 246 -6.60 37.03 39.84
C ASP A 246 -5.38 37.86 39.45
N TYR A 247 -4.62 38.34 40.44
CA TYR A 247 -3.34 39.04 40.21
C TYR A 247 -2.32 38.13 39.51
N CYS A 248 -2.27 36.85 39.91
CA CYS A 248 -1.34 35.87 39.35
C CYS A 248 -1.96 34.97 38.27
N LYS A 249 -3.10 35.36 37.67
CA LYS A 249 -3.87 34.53 36.73
C LYS A 249 -3.06 34.03 35.52
N GLY A 250 -1.99 34.73 35.15
CA GLY A 250 -1.07 34.30 34.11
C GLY A 250 -0.24 33.06 34.44
N TYR A 251 -0.18 32.65 35.71
CA TYR A 251 0.54 31.48 36.20
C TYR A 251 -0.50 30.54 36.79
N ALA A 252 -0.49 29.27 36.37
CA ALA A 252 -1.57 28.31 36.63
C ALA A 252 -1.65 27.83 38.11
N ALA A 253 -1.71 28.77 39.06
CA ALA A 253 -1.86 28.50 40.47
C ALA A 253 -3.28 28.00 40.77
N VAL A 254 -3.38 26.93 41.55
CA VAL A 254 -4.65 26.23 41.84
C VAL A 254 -5.31 26.83 43.08
N LYS A 255 -4.51 27.23 44.07
CA LYS A 255 -5.02 27.73 45.36
C LYS A 255 -4.14 28.86 45.90
N ALA A 256 -4.76 29.82 46.56
CA ALA A 256 -4.10 30.81 47.39
C ALA A 256 -4.43 30.58 48.87
N LYS A 257 -3.48 30.85 49.76
CA LYS A 257 -3.66 30.85 51.21
C LYS A 257 -2.88 31.99 51.85
N HIS A 258 -3.32 32.41 53.03
CA HIS A 258 -2.71 33.48 53.81
C HIS A 258 -2.37 33.04 55.22
N SER A 259 -1.32 33.62 55.80
CA SER A 259 -0.93 33.38 57.19
C SER A 259 -1.66 34.36 58.10
N TYR A 260 -2.28 33.81 59.15
CA TYR A 260 -2.99 34.58 60.17
C TYR A 260 -2.38 34.33 61.55
N GLY A 261 -2.40 35.36 62.40
CA GLY A 261 -1.94 35.30 63.78
C GLY A 261 -2.88 36.02 64.73
N PRO A 262 -2.47 36.20 66.01
CA PRO A 262 -3.32 36.82 67.04
C PRO A 262 -3.79 38.24 66.72
N LYS A 263 -3.11 38.96 65.81
CA LYS A 263 -3.43 40.32 65.37
C LYS A 263 -4.00 40.38 63.95
N GLY A 264 -4.52 39.26 63.43
CA GLY A 264 -5.08 39.18 62.07
C GLY A 264 -4.07 38.70 61.03
N HIS A 265 -4.20 39.19 59.80
CA HIS A 265 -3.36 38.83 58.66
C HIS A 265 -1.90 39.19 58.90
N ARG A 266 -0.94 38.35 58.45
CA ARG A 266 0.50 38.53 58.74
C ARG A 266 1.33 39.10 57.58
N GLY A 267 0.71 39.32 56.43
CA GLY A 267 1.40 39.84 55.22
C GLY A 267 2.21 38.80 54.47
N ILE A 268 1.90 37.52 54.72
CA ILE A 268 2.52 36.35 54.10
C ILE A 268 1.40 35.56 53.44
N SER A 269 1.53 35.34 52.15
CA SER A 269 0.61 34.54 51.34
C SER A 269 1.37 33.44 50.62
N VAL A 270 0.69 32.36 50.25
CA VAL A 270 1.24 31.25 49.46
C VAL A 270 0.31 30.96 48.29
N LEU A 271 0.91 30.81 47.12
CA LEU A 271 0.29 30.23 45.94
C LEU A 271 0.71 28.77 45.81
N ILE A 272 -0.28 27.89 45.65
CA ILE A 272 -0.09 26.45 45.54
C ILE A 272 -0.40 26.06 44.10
N PHE A 273 0.58 25.44 43.45
CA PHE A 273 0.48 24.95 42.07
C PHE A 273 0.06 23.49 42.03
N GLU A 274 -0.24 23.02 40.82
CA GLU A 274 -0.50 21.60 40.59
C GLU A 274 0.71 20.76 41.02
N SER A 275 0.46 19.61 41.64
CA SER A 275 1.48 18.64 42.02
C SER A 275 1.97 17.84 40.81
N SER A 276 2.56 18.54 39.84
CA SER A 276 3.08 18.00 38.58
C SER A 276 4.37 18.72 38.19
N ALA A 277 5.18 18.10 37.32
CA ALA A 277 6.41 18.73 36.81
C ALA A 277 6.12 20.05 36.06
N THR A 278 4.97 20.12 35.37
CA THR A 278 4.48 21.34 34.72
C THR A 278 4.01 22.39 35.73
N GLY A 279 3.37 21.97 36.83
CA GLY A 279 3.03 22.86 37.94
C GLY A 279 4.26 23.46 38.62
N PHE A 280 5.34 22.69 38.72
CA PHE A 280 6.63 23.19 39.19
C PHE A 280 7.22 24.21 38.22
N ASP A 281 7.18 23.97 36.91
CA ASP A 281 7.66 24.93 35.91
C ASP A 281 6.91 26.27 35.98
N GLU A 282 5.59 26.23 36.15
CA GLU A 282 4.79 27.45 36.30
C GLU A 282 5.12 28.20 37.60
N ALA A 283 5.35 27.48 38.70
CA ALA A 283 5.83 28.04 39.97
C ALA A 283 7.22 28.68 39.81
N GLU A 284 8.14 28.00 39.13
CA GLU A 284 9.47 28.49 38.85
C GLU A 284 9.44 29.70 37.90
N ARG A 285 8.55 29.70 36.91
CA ARG A 285 8.32 30.83 36.00
C ARG A 285 7.88 32.08 36.77
N LEU A 286 6.96 31.92 37.73
CA LEU A 286 6.54 33.01 38.62
C LEU A 286 7.70 33.48 39.51
N HIS A 287 8.45 32.55 40.10
CA HIS A 287 9.61 32.87 40.92
C HIS A 287 10.67 33.69 40.14
N ARG A 288 11.03 33.26 38.94
CA ARG A 288 11.96 33.98 38.05
C ARG A 288 11.40 35.32 37.61
N HIS A 289 10.08 35.46 37.46
CA HIS A 289 9.46 36.74 37.15
C HIS A 289 9.71 37.78 38.26
N PHE A 290 9.50 37.41 39.53
CA PHE A 290 9.80 38.29 40.66
C PHE A 290 11.30 38.62 40.76
N GLN A 291 12.18 37.64 40.52
CA GLN A 291 13.63 37.90 40.48
C GLN A 291 14.01 38.92 39.41
N ARG A 292 13.48 38.79 38.18
CA ARG A 292 13.77 39.73 37.08
C ARG A 292 13.24 41.13 37.37
N GLN A 293 12.17 41.25 38.14
CA GLN A 293 11.63 42.55 38.58
C GLN A 293 12.37 43.16 39.77
N GLY A 294 13.35 42.46 40.36
CA GLY A 294 14.03 42.91 41.58
C GLY A 294 13.12 42.86 42.81
N THR A 295 12.17 41.93 42.82
CA THR A 295 11.16 41.75 43.87
C THR A 295 11.17 40.30 44.39
N GLY A 296 12.35 39.68 44.34
CA GLY A 296 12.57 38.32 44.81
C GLY A 296 12.86 38.24 46.32
N ARG A 297 13.32 37.06 46.74
CA ARG A 297 13.68 36.75 48.13
C ARG A 297 14.77 37.68 48.68
N SER A 298 15.82 37.88 47.89
CA SER A 298 16.99 38.68 48.30
C SER A 298 16.59 40.12 48.60
N GLU A 299 15.68 40.67 47.79
CA GLU A 299 15.20 42.03 47.91
C GLU A 299 14.22 42.18 49.09
N TRP A 300 13.40 41.17 49.36
CA TRP A 300 12.54 41.14 50.55
C TRP A 300 13.35 41.11 51.87
N ASN A 301 14.44 40.35 51.87
CA ASN A 301 15.33 40.20 53.02
C ASN A 301 16.26 41.41 53.22
N ASN A 302 16.34 42.32 52.24
CA ASN A 302 17.13 43.55 52.37
C ASN A 302 16.47 44.53 53.36
N SER A 303 17.28 45.14 54.22
CA SER A 303 16.83 46.17 55.17
C SER A 303 16.26 47.42 54.48
N ARG A 304 16.62 47.67 53.21
CA ARG A 304 16.14 48.80 52.40
C ARG A 304 15.01 48.43 51.42
N LYS A 305 14.23 47.37 51.70
CA LYS A 305 13.13 46.95 50.83
C LYS A 305 12.10 48.08 50.58
N ALA A 306 11.66 48.22 49.34
CA ALA A 306 10.61 49.17 48.98
C ALA A 306 9.23 48.51 49.21
N LEU A 307 8.41 49.07 50.11
CA LEU A 307 7.07 48.56 50.36
C LEU A 307 6.04 49.05 49.33
N PHE A 308 6.34 50.15 48.65
CA PHE A 308 5.48 50.79 47.67
C PHE A 308 6.27 51.17 46.42
N CYS A 309 5.66 51.00 45.26
CA CYS A 309 6.15 51.49 43.98
C CYS A 309 5.88 52.99 43.85
N ALA A 310 6.49 53.62 42.84
CA ALA A 310 6.13 54.98 42.43
C ALA A 310 4.61 55.06 42.15
N GLY A 311 3.93 56.04 42.74
CA GLY A 311 2.47 56.18 42.65
C GLY A 311 1.66 55.52 43.77
N GLY A 312 2.31 55.10 44.87
CA GLY A 312 1.64 54.66 46.11
C GLY A 312 1.03 53.26 46.07
N LYS A 313 1.24 52.51 44.98
CA LYS A 313 0.83 51.09 44.86
C LYS A 313 1.77 50.21 45.68
N ARG A 314 1.22 49.20 46.36
CA ARG A 314 2.03 48.24 47.14
C ARG A 314 2.88 47.37 46.22
N GLN A 315 4.14 47.16 46.60
CA GLN A 315 5.06 46.29 45.88
C GLN A 315 5.00 44.88 46.48
N LEU A 316 4.51 43.90 45.73
CA LEU A 316 4.58 42.50 46.13
C LEU A 316 5.97 41.94 45.86
N TYR A 317 6.37 40.99 46.71
CA TYR A 317 7.59 40.22 46.54
C TYR A 317 7.23 38.74 46.47
N GLY A 318 7.95 37.97 45.67
CA GLY A 318 7.62 36.56 45.51
C GLY A 318 8.81 35.67 45.25
N PHE A 319 8.75 34.44 45.79
CA PHE A 319 9.82 33.47 45.62
C PHE A 319 9.36 32.03 45.87
N LEU A 320 10.07 31.07 45.27
CA LEU A 320 9.80 29.65 45.50
C LEU A 320 10.01 29.31 46.98
N ALA A 321 9.03 28.59 47.56
CA ALA A 321 9.01 28.25 48.98
C ALA A 321 10.10 27.23 49.33
N ARG A 322 10.78 27.47 50.46
CA ARG A 322 11.62 26.50 51.15
C ARG A 322 10.93 26.05 52.43
N LYS A 323 11.41 24.96 53.02
CA LYS A 323 10.94 24.46 54.30
C LYS A 323 10.81 25.56 55.36
N ASP A 324 11.86 26.36 55.52
CA ASP A 324 11.92 27.42 56.53
C ASP A 324 10.83 28.49 56.36
N ASP A 325 10.45 28.80 55.11
CA ASP A 325 9.41 29.80 54.84
C ASP A 325 8.01 29.30 55.20
N LEU A 326 7.78 28.00 54.99
CA LEU A 326 6.52 27.36 55.32
C LEU A 326 6.37 27.20 56.83
N ASP A 327 7.47 26.94 57.53
CA ASP A 327 7.48 26.91 58.99
C ASP A 327 7.17 28.31 59.58
N GLU A 328 7.71 29.39 58.99
CA GLU A 328 7.35 30.76 59.39
C GLU A 328 5.90 31.11 59.02
N PHE A 329 5.39 30.62 57.88
CA PHE A 329 3.99 30.76 57.50
C PHE A 329 3.05 30.08 58.51
N ASP A 330 3.40 28.88 58.97
CA ASP A 330 2.58 28.05 59.86
C ASP A 330 2.78 28.34 61.36
N LYS A 331 3.64 29.29 61.73
CA LYS A 331 3.98 29.63 63.13
C LYS A 331 2.78 29.80 64.08
N HIS A 332 1.65 30.30 63.58
CA HIS A 332 0.42 30.50 64.35
C HIS A 332 -0.75 29.62 63.87
N SER A 333 -0.52 28.72 62.91
CA SER A 333 -1.51 27.80 62.38
C SER A 333 -1.54 26.52 63.22
N GLN A 334 -2.66 26.21 63.86
CA GLN A 334 -2.83 24.98 64.65
C GLN A 334 -3.67 23.93 63.91
N GLY A 335 -3.27 22.66 64.01
CA GLY A 335 -4.04 21.51 63.49
C GLY A 335 -4.31 21.56 61.98
N LYS A 336 -5.60 21.58 61.60
CA LYS A 336 -6.07 21.48 60.20
C LYS A 336 -5.76 22.72 59.34
N ALA A 337 -5.37 23.84 59.95
CA ALA A 337 -5.04 25.08 59.24
C ALA A 337 -3.63 25.09 58.64
N ARG A 338 -2.75 24.17 59.08
CA ARG A 338 -1.37 24.06 58.59
C ARG A 338 -1.30 23.67 57.11
N LEU A 339 -0.27 24.16 56.42
CA LEU A 339 0.00 23.76 55.05
C LEU A 339 0.45 22.29 55.03
N LYS A 340 -0.16 21.51 54.15
CA LYS A 340 0.26 20.13 53.90
C LYS A 340 1.31 20.18 52.81
N TYR A 341 2.54 19.82 53.16
CA TYR A 341 3.66 19.78 52.22
C TYR A 341 4.64 18.66 52.59
N GLU A 342 5.40 18.23 51.61
CA GLU A 342 6.46 17.24 51.73
C GLU A 342 7.75 17.82 51.15
N ILE A 343 8.89 17.35 51.62
CA ILE A 343 10.19 17.65 51.01
C ILE A 343 10.52 16.47 50.11
N ARG A 344 10.78 16.77 48.84
CA ARG A 344 11.05 15.77 47.80
C ARG A 344 12.26 16.20 46.98
N SER A 345 12.91 15.24 46.34
CA SER A 345 14.00 15.48 45.38
C SER A 345 13.48 16.22 44.14
N TYR A 346 14.21 17.25 43.68
CA TYR A 346 13.94 17.92 42.41
C TYR A 346 14.10 16.94 41.24
N HIS A 347 15.15 16.12 41.26
CA HIS A 347 15.40 15.14 40.22
C HIS A 347 14.21 14.19 40.04
N ASP A 348 13.72 13.61 41.13
CA ASP A 348 12.63 12.62 41.09
C ASP A 348 11.29 13.23 40.67
N MET A 349 10.97 14.43 41.15
CA MET A 349 9.63 15.02 40.95
C MET A 349 9.50 15.83 39.66
N VAL A 350 10.62 16.32 39.11
CA VAL A 350 10.61 17.23 37.96
C VAL A 350 11.42 16.68 36.80
N VAL A 351 12.66 16.26 37.03
CA VAL A 351 13.57 15.85 35.95
C VAL A 351 13.14 14.51 35.36
N VAL A 352 12.88 13.50 36.19
CA VAL A 352 12.47 12.16 35.74
C VAL A 352 11.15 12.22 34.94
N PRO A 353 10.06 12.84 35.42
CA PRO A 353 8.82 12.94 34.66
C PRO A 353 8.98 13.72 33.35
N LYS A 354 9.82 14.76 33.31
CA LYS A 354 10.09 15.49 32.06
C LYS A 354 10.83 14.66 31.03
N LYS A 355 11.82 13.89 31.48
CA LYS A 355 12.54 12.96 30.60
C LYS A 355 11.58 11.92 30.04
N GLN A 356 10.75 11.32 30.88
CA GLN A 356 9.71 10.38 30.45
C GLN A 356 8.75 11.02 29.43
N MET A 357 8.24 12.23 29.70
CA MET A 357 7.37 12.93 28.75
C MET A 357 8.06 13.18 27.41
N SER A 358 9.36 13.50 27.41
CA SER A 358 10.10 13.69 26.16
C SER A 358 10.24 12.40 25.35
N GLU A 359 10.48 11.27 26.03
CA GLU A 359 10.54 9.94 25.41
C GLU A 359 9.15 9.52 24.88
N ASP A 360 8.09 9.75 25.66
CA ASP A 360 6.71 9.47 25.28
C ASP A 360 6.27 10.32 24.05
N ILE A 361 6.70 11.58 23.97
CA ILE A 361 6.45 12.46 22.81
C ILE A 361 7.12 11.89 21.55
N GLN A 362 8.33 11.34 21.67
CA GLN A 362 9.01 10.69 20.54
C GLN A 362 8.26 9.43 20.10
N GLN A 363 7.83 8.59 21.04
CA GLN A 363 7.02 7.41 20.75
C GLN A 363 5.68 7.76 20.10
N LEU A 364 5.01 8.81 20.60
CA LEU A 364 3.76 9.31 20.03
C LEU A 364 3.94 9.80 18.59
N THR A 365 5.06 10.46 18.30
CA THR A 365 5.42 10.90 16.95
C THR A 365 5.58 9.71 16.00
N TRP A 366 6.27 8.66 16.45
CA TRP A 366 6.42 7.41 15.67
C TRP A 366 5.06 6.73 15.43
N LEU A 367 4.23 6.59 16.47
CA LEU A 367 2.89 6.02 16.36
C LEU A 367 2.00 6.79 15.39
N LYS A 368 2.08 8.13 15.41
CA LYS A 368 1.35 9.00 14.48
C LYS A 368 1.79 8.82 13.04
N LYS A 369 3.11 8.67 12.78
CA LYS A 369 3.62 8.37 11.44
C LYS A 369 3.15 7.00 10.96
N LYS A 370 3.21 6.00 11.84
CA LYS A 370 2.77 4.63 11.54
C LYS A 370 1.27 4.54 11.26
N SER A 371 0.43 5.22 12.03
CA SER A 371 -1.02 5.26 11.78
C SER A 371 -1.36 5.96 10.46
N ALA A 372 -0.64 7.03 10.12
CA ALA A 372 -0.80 7.71 8.83
C ALA A 372 -0.41 6.82 7.63
N LEU A 373 0.62 5.96 7.78
CA LEU A 373 0.97 4.98 6.75
C LEU A 373 -0.15 3.95 6.55
N TYR A 374 -0.65 3.33 7.62
CA TYR A 374 -1.76 2.37 7.52
C TYR A 374 -3.04 2.99 6.94
N GLN A 375 -3.33 4.25 7.25
CA GLN A 375 -4.46 4.95 6.64
C GLN A 375 -4.31 5.11 5.12
N ARG A 376 -3.10 5.40 4.62
CA ARG A 376 -2.84 5.48 3.18
C ARG A 376 -2.96 4.11 2.51
N GLU A 377 -2.41 3.07 3.13
CA GLU A 377 -2.52 1.70 2.62
C GLU A 377 -3.98 1.23 2.56
N ASN A 378 -4.77 1.50 3.59
CA ASN A 378 -6.18 1.14 3.59
C ASN A 378 -6.97 1.89 2.52
N LYS A 379 -6.72 3.20 2.33
CA LYS A 379 -7.34 3.97 1.24
C LYS A 379 -6.99 3.40 -0.14
N ALA A 380 -5.71 3.07 -0.37
CA ALA A 380 -5.29 2.45 -1.64
C ALA A 380 -5.99 1.10 -1.88
N LYS A 381 -6.14 0.27 -0.84
CA LYS A 381 -6.87 -1.00 -0.92
C LYS A 381 -8.35 -0.79 -1.23
N GLU A 382 -9.00 0.19 -0.60
CA GLU A 382 -10.39 0.55 -0.88
C GLU A 382 -10.58 1.01 -2.32
N GLU A 383 -9.67 1.84 -2.84
CA GLU A 383 -9.66 2.26 -4.25
C GLU A 383 -9.52 1.07 -5.20
N MET A 384 -8.59 0.14 -4.92
CA MET A 384 -8.43 -1.08 -5.71
C MET A 384 -9.69 -1.96 -5.69
N ILE A 385 -10.34 -2.11 -4.52
CA ILE A 385 -11.60 -2.85 -4.39
C ILE A 385 -12.69 -2.19 -5.22
N ASN A 386 -12.78 -0.86 -5.23
CA ASN A 386 -13.76 -0.14 -6.03
C ASN A 386 -13.54 -0.34 -7.53
N ILE A 387 -12.30 -0.25 -7.99
CA ILE A 387 -11.93 -0.52 -9.40
C ILE A 387 -12.29 -1.97 -9.77
N LEU A 388 -11.99 -2.94 -8.91
CA LEU A 388 -12.33 -4.35 -9.14
C LEU A 388 -13.85 -4.56 -9.20
N ARG A 389 -14.62 -3.90 -8.33
CA ARG A 389 -16.09 -3.95 -8.36
C ARG A 389 -16.64 -3.42 -9.68
N GLU A 390 -16.14 -2.28 -10.14
CA GLU A 390 -16.56 -1.69 -11.42
C GLU A 390 -16.25 -2.62 -12.60
N LYS A 391 -15.04 -3.19 -12.64
CA LYS A 391 -14.66 -4.18 -13.66
C LYS A 391 -15.56 -5.42 -13.64
N CYS A 392 -15.88 -5.94 -12.45
CA CYS A 392 -16.80 -7.07 -12.32
C CYS A 392 -18.21 -6.74 -12.82
N LEU A 393 -18.74 -5.55 -12.49
CA LEU A 393 -20.04 -5.10 -12.98
C LEU A 393 -20.06 -4.96 -14.50
N ASN A 394 -19.02 -4.37 -15.08
CA ASN A 394 -18.89 -4.25 -16.53
C ASN A 394 -18.83 -5.63 -17.21
N PHE A 395 -18.06 -6.57 -16.67
CA PHE A 395 -18.00 -7.94 -17.18
C PHE A 395 -19.35 -8.65 -17.13
N LEU A 396 -20.11 -8.49 -16.03
CA LEU A 396 -21.44 -9.08 -15.90
C LEU A 396 -22.43 -8.49 -16.91
N ASN A 397 -22.38 -7.17 -17.12
CA ASN A 397 -23.18 -6.49 -18.14
C ASN A 397 -22.82 -6.98 -19.55
N ASP A 398 -21.52 -7.07 -19.87
CA ASP A 398 -21.04 -7.58 -21.16
C ASP A 398 -21.46 -9.03 -21.39
N TYR A 399 -21.39 -9.87 -20.35
CA TYR A 399 -21.85 -11.25 -20.41
C TYR A 399 -23.36 -11.34 -20.67
N GLN A 400 -24.16 -10.49 -20.01
CA GLN A 400 -25.60 -10.43 -20.25
C GLN A 400 -25.91 -10.02 -21.68
N ILE A 401 -25.26 -8.97 -22.19
CA ILE A 401 -25.43 -8.50 -23.57
C ILE A 401 -25.03 -9.60 -24.57
N MET A 402 -23.91 -10.30 -24.34
CA MET A 402 -23.51 -11.43 -25.18
C MET A 402 -24.56 -12.54 -25.20
N ARG A 403 -25.11 -12.89 -24.03
CA ARG A 403 -26.14 -13.91 -23.91
C ARG A 403 -27.42 -13.53 -24.65
N GLU A 404 -27.84 -12.27 -24.54
CA GLU A 404 -29.00 -11.73 -25.27
C GLU A 404 -28.78 -11.83 -26.79
N ARG A 405 -27.62 -11.37 -27.29
CA ARG A 405 -27.27 -11.49 -28.72
C ARG A 405 -27.25 -12.92 -29.22
N ILE A 406 -26.73 -13.87 -28.44
CA ILE A 406 -26.72 -15.30 -28.82
C ILE A 406 -28.14 -15.85 -28.92
N ASN A 407 -29.04 -15.44 -28.00
CA ASN A 407 -30.44 -15.86 -28.04
C ASN A 407 -31.17 -15.29 -29.25
N GLU A 408 -30.94 -14.03 -29.59
CA GLU A 408 -31.49 -13.39 -30.80
C GLU A 408 -31.05 -14.16 -32.05
N LEU A 409 -29.74 -14.42 -32.19
CA LEU A 409 -29.17 -15.16 -33.33
C LEU A 409 -29.72 -16.59 -33.44
N HIS A 410 -29.96 -17.25 -32.29
CA HIS A 410 -30.63 -18.55 -32.26
C HIS A 410 -32.10 -18.47 -32.67
N GLY A 411 -32.79 -17.39 -32.28
CA GLY A 411 -34.15 -17.06 -32.70
C GLY A 411 -34.25 -16.90 -34.22
N ASP A 412 -33.42 -16.04 -34.80
CA ASP A 412 -33.37 -15.79 -36.25
C ASP A 412 -33.12 -17.08 -37.04
N ASN A 413 -32.14 -17.89 -36.60
CA ASN A 413 -31.86 -19.19 -37.24
C ASN A 413 -33.06 -20.15 -37.17
N LYS A 414 -33.81 -20.13 -36.07
CA LYS A 414 -35.00 -20.96 -35.91
C LYS A 414 -36.12 -20.50 -36.84
N GLU A 415 -36.33 -19.20 -36.96
CA GLU A 415 -37.29 -18.61 -37.90
C GLU A 415 -36.93 -18.95 -39.35
N GLU A 416 -35.64 -18.87 -39.70
CA GLU A 416 -35.17 -19.26 -41.03
C GLU A 416 -35.40 -20.74 -41.32
N MET A 417 -35.14 -21.65 -40.36
CA MET A 417 -35.47 -23.07 -40.52
C MET A 417 -36.97 -23.30 -40.75
N ILE A 418 -37.84 -22.60 -40.01
CA ILE A 418 -39.30 -22.71 -40.18
C ILE A 418 -39.71 -22.22 -41.57
N PHE A 419 -39.15 -21.12 -42.05
CA PHE A 419 -39.43 -20.60 -43.39
C PHE A 419 -39.01 -21.59 -44.49
N GLN A 420 -37.83 -22.20 -44.36
CA GLN A 420 -37.37 -23.22 -45.31
C GLN A 420 -38.28 -24.45 -45.31
N GLU A 421 -38.69 -24.94 -44.14
CA GLU A 421 -39.61 -26.06 -44.00
C GLU A 421 -40.97 -25.76 -44.66
N GLN A 422 -41.53 -24.57 -44.41
CA GLN A 422 -42.76 -24.11 -45.05
C GLN A 422 -42.61 -24.06 -46.57
N PHE A 423 -41.50 -23.52 -47.08
CA PHE A 423 -41.26 -23.43 -48.51
C PHE A 423 -41.26 -24.82 -49.19
N PHE A 424 -40.57 -25.81 -48.62
CA PHE A 424 -40.54 -27.15 -49.19
C PHE A 424 -41.88 -27.87 -49.07
N ASN A 425 -42.57 -27.71 -47.94
CA ASN A 425 -43.91 -28.27 -47.75
C ASN A 425 -44.91 -27.73 -48.78
N ASP A 426 -44.86 -26.43 -49.07
CA ASP A 426 -45.70 -25.81 -50.11
C ASP A 426 -45.39 -26.38 -51.51
N GLN A 427 -44.12 -26.68 -51.82
CA GLN A 427 -43.76 -27.31 -53.09
C GLN A 427 -44.27 -28.75 -53.18
N ILE A 428 -44.14 -29.53 -52.10
CA ILE A 428 -44.68 -30.89 -52.02
C ILE A 428 -46.20 -30.87 -52.17
N GLN A 429 -46.88 -29.92 -51.52
CA GLN A 429 -48.32 -29.75 -51.62
C GLN A 429 -48.74 -29.49 -53.08
N LYS A 430 -48.05 -28.61 -53.81
CA LYS A 430 -48.32 -28.37 -55.23
C LYS A 430 -48.16 -29.63 -56.09
N ILE A 431 -47.16 -30.47 -55.79
CA ILE A 431 -46.95 -31.74 -56.48
C ILE A 431 -48.09 -32.72 -56.17
N HIS A 432 -48.51 -32.82 -54.91
CA HIS A 432 -49.64 -33.66 -54.52
C HIS A 432 -50.94 -33.20 -55.18
N GLU A 433 -51.25 -31.90 -55.18
CA GLU A 433 -52.43 -31.34 -55.85
C GLU A 433 -52.41 -31.64 -57.35
N ALA A 434 -51.28 -31.42 -58.02
CA ALA A 434 -51.14 -31.73 -59.44
C ALA A 434 -51.25 -33.24 -59.75
N THR A 435 -50.80 -34.09 -58.83
CA THR A 435 -50.91 -35.56 -58.95
C THR A 435 -52.37 -35.99 -58.76
N ASN A 436 -53.06 -35.47 -57.76
CA ASN A 436 -54.47 -35.75 -57.50
C ASN A 436 -55.36 -35.34 -58.70
N VAL A 437 -55.11 -34.17 -59.30
CA VAL A 437 -55.85 -33.76 -60.52
C VAL A 437 -55.64 -34.75 -61.67
N LYS A 438 -54.42 -35.31 -61.83
CA LYS A 438 -54.15 -36.33 -62.85
C LYS A 438 -54.80 -37.67 -62.50
N GLU A 439 -54.82 -38.06 -61.23
CA GLU A 439 -55.54 -39.26 -60.77
C GLU A 439 -57.04 -39.11 -61.03
N ASP A 440 -57.65 -37.96 -60.68
CA ASP A 440 -59.07 -37.67 -60.95
C ASP A 440 -59.40 -37.70 -62.45
N GLN A 441 -58.50 -37.20 -63.30
CA GLN A 441 -58.65 -37.26 -64.76
C GLN A 441 -58.57 -38.71 -65.26
N PHE A 442 -57.65 -39.51 -64.71
CA PHE A 442 -57.51 -40.92 -65.05
C PHE A 442 -58.72 -41.75 -64.61
N GLU A 443 -59.25 -41.52 -63.40
CA GLU A 443 -60.47 -42.17 -62.91
C GLU A 443 -61.68 -41.84 -63.79
N LYS A 444 -61.84 -40.58 -64.21
CA LYS A 444 -62.90 -40.18 -65.16
C LYS A 444 -62.77 -40.88 -66.52
N LEU A 445 -61.55 -41.00 -67.06
CA LEU A 445 -61.31 -41.72 -68.31
C LEU A 445 -61.60 -43.22 -68.19
N GLN A 446 -61.25 -43.86 -67.08
CA GLN A 446 -61.61 -45.26 -66.81
C GLN A 446 -63.14 -45.43 -66.70
N GLU A 447 -63.84 -44.52 -66.02
CA GLU A 447 -65.31 -44.57 -65.95
C GLU A 447 -65.97 -44.39 -67.32
N GLU A 448 -65.44 -43.49 -68.17
CA GLU A 448 -65.93 -43.28 -69.53
C GLU A 448 -65.70 -44.51 -70.42
N GLN A 449 -64.53 -45.16 -70.32
CA GLN A 449 -64.24 -46.43 -71.01
C GLN A 449 -65.20 -47.55 -70.57
N MET A 450 -65.42 -47.70 -69.26
CA MET A 450 -66.39 -48.65 -68.71
C MET A 450 -67.83 -48.35 -69.15
N LYS A 451 -68.19 -47.08 -69.35
CA LYS A 451 -69.50 -46.67 -69.89
C LYS A 451 -69.60 -47.00 -71.40
N ILE A 452 -68.54 -46.79 -72.19
CA ILE A 452 -68.50 -47.10 -73.63
C ILE A 452 -68.57 -48.61 -73.90
N GLU A 453 -67.79 -49.43 -73.17
CA GLU A 453 -67.87 -50.91 -73.26
C GLU A 453 -69.27 -51.44 -72.90
N ASN A 454 -69.99 -50.77 -72.00
CA ASN A 454 -71.37 -51.11 -71.67
C ASN A 454 -72.39 -50.65 -72.73
N PHE A 455 -72.10 -49.62 -73.54
CA PHE A 455 -72.97 -49.10 -74.59
C PHE A 455 -72.81 -49.81 -75.96
N GLU A 456 -71.64 -50.42 -76.25
CA GLU A 456 -71.45 -51.28 -77.43
C GLU A 456 -72.32 -52.56 -77.42
N LYS A 457 -72.99 -52.86 -76.30
CA LYS A 457 -74.06 -53.87 -76.24
C LYS A 457 -75.44 -53.24 -76.49
N VAL A 458 -75.83 -53.16 -77.77
CA VAL A 458 -77.25 -53.19 -78.17
C VAL A 458 -77.53 -54.52 -78.89
N PRO A 459 -78.38 -55.41 -78.35
CA PRO A 459 -78.62 -56.73 -78.93
C PRO A 459 -79.68 -56.69 -80.04
N SER A 460 -79.35 -57.18 -81.24
CA SER A 460 -80.36 -57.64 -82.20
C SER A 460 -80.37 -59.17 -82.28
N ILE A 461 -81.57 -59.71 -82.12
CA ILE A 461 -81.94 -61.10 -81.86
C ILE A 461 -81.62 -62.02 -83.07
N ILE A 462 -81.00 -63.18 -82.82
CA ILE A 462 -81.49 -64.56 -83.08
C ILE A 462 -80.41 -65.56 -82.60
N GLU A 463 -80.88 -66.52 -81.79
CA GLU A 463 -80.37 -67.85 -81.39
C GLU A 463 -78.88 -68.20 -81.48
N ASP A 464 -78.31 -68.52 -80.31
CA ASP A 464 -77.54 -69.72 -79.95
C ASP A 464 -76.89 -69.48 -78.57
N GLY A 465 -77.19 -70.36 -77.62
CA GLY A 465 -77.26 -70.04 -76.19
C GLY A 465 -76.17 -70.65 -75.30
N ARG A 466 -75.07 -71.17 -75.86
CA ARG A 466 -74.00 -71.78 -75.04
C ARG A 466 -72.58 -71.26 -75.27
N HIS A 467 -72.27 -70.67 -76.43
CA HIS A 467 -70.96 -70.05 -76.67
C HIS A 467 -70.89 -68.58 -76.20
N ARG A 468 -72.01 -67.86 -76.17
CA ARG A 468 -72.07 -66.45 -75.74
C ARG A 468 -71.82 -66.25 -74.25
N ALA A 469 -72.24 -67.18 -73.39
CA ALA A 469 -72.03 -67.04 -71.95
C ALA A 469 -70.55 -67.13 -71.57
N GLU A 470 -69.77 -68.00 -72.22
CA GLU A 470 -68.33 -68.16 -71.95
C GLU A 470 -67.46 -67.05 -72.56
N GLU A 471 -67.84 -66.52 -73.72
CA GLU A 471 -67.16 -65.35 -74.30
C GLU A 471 -67.52 -64.07 -73.54
N GLU A 472 -68.79 -63.90 -73.12
CA GLU A 472 -69.20 -62.75 -72.30
C GLU A 472 -68.63 -62.79 -70.87
N THR A 473 -68.34 -63.96 -70.30
CA THR A 473 -67.62 -64.06 -69.02
C THR A 473 -66.14 -63.76 -69.20
N LYS A 474 -65.48 -64.32 -70.23
CA LYS A 474 -64.07 -63.99 -70.54
C LYS A 474 -63.89 -62.50 -70.83
N PHE A 475 -64.78 -61.87 -71.60
CA PHE A 475 -64.69 -60.44 -71.92
C PHE A 475 -65.09 -59.51 -70.76
N LYS A 476 -65.88 -59.94 -69.77
CA LYS A 476 -66.11 -59.17 -68.53
C LYS A 476 -65.00 -59.33 -67.51
N GLU A 477 -64.30 -60.47 -67.53
CA GLU A 477 -63.15 -60.73 -66.68
C GLU A 477 -61.92 -59.92 -67.13
N ILE A 478 -61.75 -59.66 -68.43
CA ILE A 478 -60.57 -58.95 -68.97
C ILE A 478 -60.45 -57.49 -68.47
N PRO A 479 -61.48 -56.60 -68.57
CA PRO A 479 -61.39 -55.22 -68.06
C PRO A 479 -61.23 -55.16 -66.53
N ASN A 480 -61.91 -56.04 -65.80
CA ASN A 480 -61.81 -56.11 -64.33
C ASN A 480 -60.42 -56.58 -63.87
N GLN A 481 -59.79 -57.52 -64.60
CA GLN A 481 -58.42 -57.97 -64.33
C GLN A 481 -57.38 -56.88 -64.59
N GLU A 482 -57.56 -56.02 -65.59
CA GLU A 482 -56.64 -54.91 -65.87
C GLU A 482 -56.74 -53.80 -64.81
N VAL A 483 -57.95 -53.45 -64.38
CA VAL A 483 -58.16 -52.51 -63.27
C VAL A 483 -57.59 -53.07 -61.96
N GLU A 484 -57.78 -54.37 -61.68
CA GLU A 484 -57.23 -55.03 -60.49
C GLU A 484 -55.68 -55.05 -60.51
N LYS A 485 -55.05 -55.32 -61.66
CA LYS A 485 -53.60 -55.21 -61.83
C LYS A 485 -53.09 -53.80 -61.57
N TYR A 486 -53.77 -52.77 -62.10
CA TYR A 486 -53.41 -51.37 -61.86
C TYR A 486 -53.48 -51.01 -60.37
N LEU A 487 -54.51 -51.46 -59.65
CA LEU A 487 -54.64 -51.20 -58.21
C LEU A 487 -53.52 -51.89 -57.41
N ILE A 488 -53.15 -53.12 -57.76
CA ILE A 488 -52.03 -53.84 -57.14
C ILE A 488 -50.71 -53.11 -57.42
N GLU A 489 -50.45 -52.69 -58.67
CA GLU A 489 -49.25 -51.95 -59.04
C GLU A 489 -49.19 -50.56 -58.38
N ARG A 490 -50.32 -49.85 -58.27
CA ARG A 490 -50.43 -48.56 -57.54
C ARG A 490 -50.12 -48.73 -56.07
N GLU A 491 -50.62 -49.79 -55.44
CA GLU A 491 -50.36 -50.09 -54.04
C GLU A 491 -48.88 -50.48 -53.82
N GLN A 492 -48.30 -51.29 -54.71
CA GLN A 492 -46.86 -51.57 -54.69
C GLN A 492 -46.02 -50.30 -54.86
N LEU A 493 -46.41 -49.38 -55.74
CA LEU A 493 -45.75 -48.08 -55.91
C LEU A 493 -45.83 -47.22 -54.64
N LYS A 494 -47.00 -47.17 -53.98
CA LYS A 494 -47.15 -46.49 -52.67
C LYS A 494 -46.26 -47.11 -51.61
N GLN A 495 -46.18 -48.43 -51.53
CA GLN A 495 -45.31 -49.13 -50.58
C GLN A 495 -43.82 -48.86 -50.85
N ILE A 496 -43.39 -48.88 -52.12
CA ILE A 496 -42.01 -48.54 -52.51
C ILE A 496 -41.69 -47.07 -52.16
N HIS A 497 -42.61 -46.15 -52.47
CA HIS A 497 -42.44 -44.73 -52.14
C HIS A 497 -42.33 -44.51 -50.62
N ASN A 498 -43.21 -45.14 -49.83
CA ASN A 498 -43.16 -45.07 -48.37
C ASN A 498 -41.87 -45.68 -47.81
N GLY A 499 -41.43 -46.83 -48.32
CA GLY A 499 -40.16 -47.46 -47.94
C GLY A 499 -38.96 -46.55 -48.21
N LYS A 500 -38.91 -45.91 -49.40
CA LYS A 500 -37.88 -44.92 -49.75
C LYS A 500 -37.92 -43.70 -48.83
N ASN A 501 -39.11 -43.26 -48.43
CA ASN A 501 -39.27 -42.13 -47.51
C ASN A 501 -38.73 -42.46 -46.11
N ILE A 502 -39.03 -43.65 -45.58
CA ILE A 502 -38.50 -44.13 -44.29
C ILE A 502 -36.97 -44.22 -44.32
N GLU A 503 -36.39 -44.76 -45.41
CA GLU A 503 -34.94 -44.85 -45.56
C GLU A 503 -34.28 -43.46 -45.63
N MET A 504 -34.89 -42.52 -46.36
CA MET A 504 -34.45 -41.13 -46.41
C MET A 504 -34.50 -40.49 -45.01
N ASP A 505 -35.61 -40.65 -44.28
CA ASP A 505 -35.79 -40.15 -42.91
C ASP A 505 -34.72 -40.69 -41.95
N LYS A 506 -34.39 -41.98 -42.08
CA LYS A 506 -33.34 -42.61 -41.29
C LYS A 506 -31.97 -41.98 -41.57
N ARG A 507 -31.60 -41.83 -42.85
CA ARG A 507 -30.33 -41.19 -43.25
C ARG A 507 -30.24 -39.75 -42.72
N TYR A 508 -31.29 -38.96 -42.88
CA TYR A 508 -31.34 -37.58 -42.37
C TYR A 508 -31.12 -37.52 -40.84
N ARG A 509 -31.74 -38.42 -40.07
CA ARG A 509 -31.55 -38.48 -38.62
C ARG A 509 -30.12 -38.90 -38.25
N GLU A 510 -29.52 -39.83 -38.97
CA GLU A 510 -28.13 -40.26 -38.77
C GLU A 510 -27.15 -39.11 -39.06
N GLU A 511 -27.31 -38.40 -40.18
CA GLU A 511 -26.51 -37.22 -40.53
C GLU A 511 -26.65 -36.10 -39.48
N LYS A 512 -27.86 -35.84 -39.00
CA LYS A 512 -28.11 -34.85 -37.93
C LYS A 512 -27.44 -35.24 -36.60
N LEU A 513 -27.41 -36.54 -36.26
CA LEU A 513 -26.69 -37.03 -35.09
C LEU A 513 -25.19 -36.82 -35.24
N GLU A 514 -24.62 -37.07 -36.41
CA GLU A 514 -23.19 -36.89 -36.66
C GLU A 514 -22.78 -35.42 -36.55
N LEU A 515 -23.52 -34.51 -37.20
CA LEU A 515 -23.32 -33.06 -37.05
C LEU A 515 -23.37 -32.61 -35.59
N LYS A 516 -24.27 -33.19 -34.79
CA LYS A 516 -24.37 -32.84 -33.38
C LYS A 516 -23.16 -33.32 -32.58
N ARG A 517 -22.65 -34.52 -32.87
CA ARG A 517 -21.42 -35.05 -32.27
C ARG A 517 -20.20 -34.21 -32.62
N GLU A 518 -20.06 -33.83 -33.90
CA GLU A 518 -18.98 -32.95 -34.36
C GLU A 518 -19.00 -31.60 -33.63
N TYR A 519 -20.18 -30.97 -33.51
CA TYR A 519 -20.33 -29.74 -32.74
C TYR A 519 -19.97 -29.91 -31.26
N ASP A 520 -20.45 -30.98 -30.62
CA ASP A 520 -20.18 -31.22 -29.20
C ASP A 520 -18.69 -31.51 -28.94
N ALA A 521 -18.01 -32.19 -29.88
CA ALA A 521 -16.56 -32.38 -29.86
C ALA A 521 -15.82 -31.03 -29.98
N ALA A 522 -16.18 -30.21 -30.98
CA ALA A 522 -15.60 -28.87 -31.16
C ALA A 522 -15.85 -27.95 -29.96
N LEU A 523 -17.03 -28.04 -29.34
CA LEU A 523 -17.36 -27.30 -28.12
C LEU A 523 -16.51 -27.77 -26.93
N THR A 524 -16.23 -29.06 -26.84
CA THR A 524 -15.36 -29.62 -25.80
C THR A 524 -13.92 -29.15 -25.99
N GLU A 525 -13.40 -29.13 -27.22
CA GLU A 525 -12.10 -28.54 -27.54
C GLU A 525 -12.04 -27.04 -27.18
N LEU A 526 -13.10 -26.29 -27.50
CA LEU A 526 -13.20 -24.87 -27.16
C LEU A 526 -13.19 -24.67 -25.64
N LYS A 527 -13.97 -25.44 -24.89
CA LYS A 527 -13.98 -25.41 -23.42
C LYS A 527 -12.59 -25.70 -22.84
N ASN A 528 -11.91 -26.71 -23.35
CA ASN A 528 -10.56 -27.08 -22.91
C ASN A 528 -9.54 -25.96 -23.20
N LYS A 529 -9.66 -25.29 -24.36
CA LYS A 529 -8.81 -24.15 -24.74
C LYS A 529 -8.90 -22.98 -23.75
N TYR A 530 -10.10 -22.70 -23.23
CA TYR A 530 -10.32 -21.59 -22.29
C TYR A 530 -10.26 -22.00 -20.81
N ALA A 531 -10.40 -23.28 -20.48
CA ALA A 531 -10.15 -23.82 -19.14
C ALA A 531 -8.66 -23.84 -18.78
N SER A 532 -7.77 -23.84 -19.80
CA SER A 532 -6.32 -23.98 -19.63
C SER A 532 -5.57 -22.65 -19.62
N ARG A 533 -6.14 -21.56 -19.06
CA ARG A 533 -5.33 -20.39 -18.68
C ARG A 533 -4.95 -20.53 -17.21
N PRO A 534 -3.72 -20.99 -16.88
CA PRO A 534 -3.19 -20.76 -15.54
C PRO A 534 -3.04 -19.25 -15.38
N THR A 535 -3.55 -18.72 -14.28
CA THR A 535 -3.06 -17.46 -13.73
C THR A 535 -1.58 -17.67 -13.42
N GLU A 536 -0.69 -17.01 -14.16
CA GLU A 536 0.70 -16.83 -13.78
C GLU A 536 0.74 -16.00 -12.49
N ASP A 537 0.55 -16.66 -11.35
CA ASP A 537 0.76 -16.09 -10.00
C ASP A 537 0.86 -17.22 -8.95
N ASP A 538 1.41 -18.38 -9.32
CA ASP A 538 1.70 -19.43 -8.34
C ASP A 538 2.98 -20.21 -8.71
N VAL A 539 4.11 -19.53 -8.55
CA VAL A 539 5.40 -20.19 -8.35
C VAL A 539 5.95 -19.67 -7.03
N GLY A 540 5.77 -20.44 -5.96
CA GLY A 540 6.59 -20.25 -4.76
C GLY A 540 6.03 -20.64 -3.40
N ALA A 541 5.32 -21.75 -3.22
CA ALA A 541 5.22 -22.37 -1.89
C ALA A 541 4.81 -23.85 -1.98
N GLY A 542 5.80 -24.76 -2.01
CA GLY A 542 5.50 -26.19 -1.97
C GLY A 542 6.71 -27.10 -1.98
N ALA A 543 7.57 -27.04 -0.96
CA ALA A 543 8.37 -28.19 -0.54
C ALA A 543 8.85 -28.00 0.90
N GLY A 544 8.36 -28.84 1.83
CA GLY A 544 8.85 -28.86 3.21
C GLY A 544 7.92 -29.53 4.20
N ALA A 545 7.53 -30.79 3.96
CA ALA A 545 7.08 -31.69 5.00
C ALA A 545 8.16 -32.75 5.23
N ILE A 546 8.45 -33.05 6.50
CA ILE A 546 8.89 -34.31 7.12
C ILE A 546 9.89 -34.02 8.26
N ALA A 547 9.37 -34.01 9.50
CA ALA A 547 9.90 -34.57 10.75
C ALA A 547 9.25 -33.84 11.94
#